data_AF-A0A832U719-F1
#
_entry.id   AF-A0A832U719-F1
#
_cell.length_a   1.000
_cell.length_b   1.000
_cell.length_c   1.000
_cell.angle_alpha   90.00
_cell.angle_beta   90.00
_cell.angle_gamma   90.00
#
_symmetry.space_group_name_H-M   'P 1'
#
loop_
_entity.id
_entity.type
_entity.pdbx_description
1 polymer ?
#
loop_
_entity_poly.entity_id
_entity_poly.type
_entity_poly.pdbx_seq_one_letter_code
_entity_poly.pdbx_strand_id
1 'polypeptide(L)' 'MGIEKTYLDLLEIIREEMGDAKSNPATRKTIDSALAEISTKYGVGAANKAFDACKLDSCGIARPK' A
#
# COMPACT_ATOMS: atom_id res chain seq x y z
N MET A 1 -1.36 -7.07 23.17
CA MET A 1 -2.34 -6.56 22.18
C MET A 1 -1.55 -6.17 20.95
N GLY A 2 -1.74 -6.87 19.84
CA GLY A 2 -1.14 -6.43 18.57
C GLY A 2 -1.77 -5.08 18.23
N ILE A 3 -0.94 -4.06 17.99
CA ILE A 3 -1.42 -2.77 17.52
C ILE A 3 -2.05 -3.07 16.14
N GLU A 4 -3.38 -3.01 16.06
CA GLU A 4 -4.04 -3.09 14.76
C GLU A 4 -3.56 -1.90 13.94
N LYS A 5 -2.78 -2.18 12.88
CA LYS A 5 -2.36 -1.16 11.94
C LYS A 5 -3.60 -0.51 11.36
N THR A 6 -3.72 0.78 11.60
CA THR A 6 -4.79 1.60 11.07
C THR A 6 -4.54 1.89 9.59
N TYR A 7 -5.54 2.43 8.90
CA TYR A 7 -5.42 2.89 7.52
C TYR A 7 -4.21 3.83 7.33
N LEU A 8 -3.95 4.68 8.32
CA LEU A 8 -2.84 5.63 8.28
C LEU A 8 -1.48 4.93 8.43
N ASP A 9 -1.37 3.94 9.32
CA ASP A 9 -0.14 3.15 9.46
C ASP A 9 0.19 2.40 8.16
N LEU A 10 -0.82 1.82 7.52
CA LEU A 10 -0.64 1.10 6.25
C LEU A 10 -0.23 2.07 5.13
N LEU A 11 -0.80 3.27 5.09
CA LEU A 11 -0.40 4.31 4.16
C LEU A 11 1.04 4.80 4.37
N GLU A 12 1.46 4.93 5.62
CA GLU A 12 2.81 5.36 5.98
C GLU A 12 3.85 4.32 5.52
N ILE A 13 3.58 3.03 5.78
CA ILE A 13 4.40 1.92 5.26
C ILE A 13 4.50 1.99 3.74
N ILE A 14 3.37 2.17 3.04
CA ILE A 14 3.38 2.27 1.58
C ILE A 14 4.24 3.44 1.10
N ARG A 15 4.18 4.58 1.79
CA ARG A 15 4.97 5.77 1.45
C ARG A 15 6.47 5.60 1.70
N GLU A 16 6.85 4.95 2.80
CA GLU A 16 8.26 4.64 3.09
C GLU A 16 8.82 3.65 2.06
N GLU A 17 8.11 2.55 1.83
CA GLU A 17 8.54 1.47 0.93
C GLU A 17 8.56 1.89 -0.54
N MET A 18 7.80 2.92 -0.91
CA MET A 18 7.75 3.46 -2.27
C MET A 18 9.07 4.03 -2.77
N GLY A 19 9.88 4.59 -1.88
CA GLY A 19 11.21 5.11 -2.25
C GLY A 19 12.07 4.02 -2.87
N ASP A 20 11.97 2.81 -2.31
CA ASP A 20 12.72 1.64 -2.73
C ASP A 20 11.94 0.73 -3.70
N ALA A 21 10.62 0.87 -3.82
CA ALA A 21 9.76 0.05 -4.69
C ALA A 21 10.20 0.01 -6.15
N LYS A 22 10.86 1.06 -6.65
CA LYS A 22 11.40 1.05 -8.02
C LYS A 22 12.57 0.08 -8.19
N SER A 23 13.43 -0.02 -7.19
CA SER A 23 14.68 -0.78 -7.25
C SER A 23 14.59 -2.15 -6.56
N ASN A 24 13.64 -2.32 -5.63
CA ASN A 24 13.50 -3.50 -4.81
C ASN A 24 12.14 -4.20 -5.02
N PRO A 25 12.12 -5.46 -5.49
CA PRO A 25 10.88 -6.21 -5.64
C PRO A 25 10.25 -6.65 -4.30
N ALA A 26 11.03 -6.70 -3.21
CA ALA A 26 10.52 -7.06 -1.89
C ALA A 26 9.60 -5.97 -1.34
N THR A 27 9.98 -4.70 -1.50
CA THR A 27 9.17 -3.56 -1.05
C THR A 27 7.87 -3.44 -1.86
N ARG A 28 7.88 -3.80 -3.15
CA ARG A 28 6.62 -3.94 -3.93
C ARG A 28 5.66 -4.94 -3.31
N LYS A 29 6.14 -6.11 -2.84
CA LYS A 29 5.30 -7.09 -2.16
C LYS A 29 4.76 -6.56 -0.83
N THR A 30 5.55 -5.79 -0.09
CA THR A 30 5.11 -5.12 1.15
C THR A 30 3.97 -4.16 0.85
N ILE A 31 4.10 -3.34 -0.19
CA ILE A 31 3.06 -2.40 -0.62
C ILE A 31 1.81 -3.12 -1.10
N ASP A 32 1.94 -4.18 -1.90
CA ASP A 32 0.80 -5.01 -2.34
C ASP A 32 0.05 -5.60 -1.13
N SER A 33 0.80 -6.09 -0.14
CA SER A 33 0.23 -6.64 1.09
C SER A 33 -0.50 -5.57 1.90
N ALA A 34 0.10 -4.38 2.05
CA ALA A 34 -0.52 -3.26 2.75
C ALA A 34 -1.78 -2.76 2.04
N LEU A 35 -1.76 -2.64 0.71
CA LEU A 35 -2.93 -2.30 -0.10
C LEU A 35 -4.04 -3.34 0.01
N ALA A 36 -3.70 -4.64 -0.02
CA ALA A 36 -4.66 -5.72 0.14
C ALA A 36 -5.29 -5.70 1.53
N GLU A 37 -4.51 -5.38 2.56
CA GLU A 37 -4.99 -5.23 3.93
C GLU A 37 -5.93 -4.01 4.05
N ILE A 38 -5.58 -2.89 3.42
CA ILE A 38 -6.47 -1.73 3.30
C ILE A 38 -7.77 -2.10 2.59
N SER A 39 -7.69 -2.82 1.46
CA SER A 39 -8.84 -3.23 0.66
C SER A 39 -9.78 -4.13 1.47
N THR A 40 -9.20 -5.04 2.26
CA THR A 40 -9.95 -5.98 3.09
C THR A 40 -10.62 -5.30 4.28
N LYS A 41 -9.91 -4.40 4.98
CA LYS A 41 -10.41 -3.74 6.20
C LYS A 41 -11.30 -2.53 5.93
N TYR A 42 -10.93 -1.72 4.94
CA TYR A 42 -11.55 -0.42 4.66
C TYR A 42 -12.28 -0.38 3.31
N GLY A 43 -12.16 -1.44 2.51
CA GLY A 43 -12.78 -1.55 1.18
C GLY A 43 -11.86 -1.10 0.05
N VAL A 44 -12.17 -1.60 -1.15
CA VAL A 44 -11.46 -1.31 -2.41
C VAL A 44 -11.36 0.19 -2.70
N GLY A 45 -12.35 0.99 -2.28
CA GLY A 45 -12.31 2.45 -2.43
C GLY A 45 -11.20 3.13 -1.63
N ALA A 46 -10.93 2.65 -0.40
CA ALA A 46 -9.85 3.15 0.43
C ALA A 46 -8.48 2.72 -0.10
N ALA A 47 -8.38 1.51 -0.65
CA ALA A 47 -7.17 0.99 -1.28
C ALA A 47 -6.84 1.75 -2.57
N ASN A 48 -7.85 2.07 -3.40
CA ASN A 48 -7.67 2.91 -4.58
C ASN A 48 -7.23 4.34 -4.21
N LYS A 49 -7.83 4.94 -3.18
CA LYS A 49 -7.37 6.24 -2.66
C LYS A 49 -5.91 6.19 -2.19
N ALA A 50 -5.52 5.13 -1.50
CA ALA A 50 -4.14 4.94 -1.05
C ALA A 50 -3.18 4.78 -2.24
N PHE A 51 -3.59 3.99 -3.23
CA PHE A 51 -2.85 3.80 -4.48
C PHE A 51 -2.62 5.12 -5.23
N ASP A 52 -3.66 5.94 -5.36
CA ASP A 52 -3.59 7.24 -6.03
C ASP A 52 -2.80 8.27 -5.20
N ALA A 53 -3.02 8.32 -3.88
CA ALA A 53 -2.29 9.21 -2.97
C ALA A 53 -0.80 8.92 -2.92
N CYS A 54 -0.42 7.67 -3.15
CA CYS A 54 0.96 7.23 -3.22
C CYS A 54 1.50 7.25 -4.66
N LYS A 55 0.69 7.37 -5.71
CA LYS A 55 1.15 7.27 -7.12
C LYS A 55 1.86 5.94 -7.42
N LEU A 56 1.33 4.85 -6.88
CA LEU A 56 1.89 3.49 -7.01
C LEU A 56 1.94 2.98 -8.44
N ASP A 57 1.15 3.57 -9.33
CA ASP A 57 1.24 3.40 -10.79
C ASP A 57 2.68 3.60 -11.31
N SER A 58 3.37 4.63 -10.78
CA SER A 58 4.76 4.94 -11.16
C SER A 58 5.81 3.96 -10.60
N CYS A 59 5.40 3.08 -9.68
CA CYS A 59 6.24 2.04 -9.09
C CYS A 59 5.98 0.66 -9.72
N GLY A 60 5.08 0.56 -10.71
CA GLY A 60 4.73 -0.70 -11.36
C GLY A 60 3.96 -1.65 -10.44
N ILE A 61 3.18 -1.09 -9.51
CA ILE A 61 2.28 -1.85 -8.63
C ILE A 61 0.89 -1.87 -9.26
N ALA A 62 0.24 -3.02 -9.22
CA ALA A 62 -1.09 -3.17 -9.79
C ALA A 62 -2.15 -2.49 -8.92
N ARG A 63 -3.12 -1.86 -9.56
CA ARG A 63 -4.24 -1.25 -8.85
C ARG A 63 -5.08 -2.34 -8.17
N PRO A 64 -5.43 -2.20 -6.88
CA PRO A 64 -6.27 -3.16 -6.18
C PRO A 64 -7.66 -3.24 -6.84
N LYS A 65 -8.11 -4.47 -7.13
CA LYS A 65 -9.38 -4.80 -7.79
C LYS A 65 -10.39 -5.39 -6.81
#